data_AF-A0A2U2DV21-F1
#
_entry.id   AF-A0A2U2DV21-F1
#
_cell.length_a   1.000
_cell.length_b   1.000
_cell.length_c   1.000
_cell.angle_alpha   90.00
_cell.angle_beta   90.00
_cell.angle_gamma   90.00
#
_symmetry.space_group_name_H-M   'P 1'
#
loop_
_entity.id
_entity.type
_entity.pdbx_description
1 polymer ?
#
loop_
_entity_poly.entity_id
_entity_poly.type
_entity_poly.pdbx_seq_one_letter_code
_entity_poly.pdbx_strand_id
1 'polypeptide(L)'
;MIARKSIINEFDHLGRGSRDGFVIVVPNGHGAMKVWGDQVFETLDAANSTAARCIPTICDILPAREVIHFGNNPKSFRSRTSILVEPVDDVDARKRWFAIRVTPGFQKMARKAADAPPNRIGESVIERNLRTEGIDVYMPSFWREIRKHRSRKLHSRRYPLLVGYAFIRYDEAKGFDFVRKIDGVNSVLKLSSDGQPHAFSDTDLAEIAALAFMKEQDFKFRRHSAVENARISRREKLNTQLGRILPKGRSRTVSLRKHAEAYIDSMDVAGKARVQAIIQQLDSLEDDQALDEFREAV
;
A
#
# COMPACT_ATOMS: atom_id res chain seq x y z
N MET A 1 -26.61 -18.16 46.04
CA MET A 1 -26.08 -16.94 45.36
C MET A 1 -24.61 -17.21 45.09
N ILE A 2 -24.26 -17.57 43.85
CA ILE A 2 -22.94 -18.11 43.51
C ILE A 2 -21.95 -16.95 43.44
N ALA A 3 -21.03 -16.88 44.40
CA ALA A 3 -19.91 -15.96 44.36
C ALA A 3 -19.04 -16.31 43.15
N ARG A 4 -19.02 -15.42 42.14
CA ARG A 4 -18.03 -15.50 41.06
C ARG A 4 -16.66 -15.27 41.69
N LYS A 5 -15.85 -16.34 41.79
CA LYS A 5 -14.43 -16.24 42.09
C LYS A 5 -13.78 -15.51 40.92
N SER A 6 -13.58 -14.20 41.05
CA SER A 6 -12.64 -13.47 40.21
C SER A 6 -11.24 -14.01 40.53
N ILE A 7 -10.61 -14.66 39.57
CA ILE A 7 -9.23 -15.13 39.70
C ILE A 7 -8.35 -13.89 39.70
N ILE A 8 -7.88 -13.49 40.89
CA ILE A 8 -6.88 -12.43 41.06
C ILE A 8 -5.54 -13.08 40.76
N ASN A 9 -4.84 -12.60 39.73
CA ASN A 9 -3.61 -13.24 39.25
C ASN A 9 -2.40 -12.92 40.13
N GLU A 10 -2.35 -11.73 40.73
CA GLU A 10 -1.28 -11.31 41.63
C GLU A 10 -1.80 -10.37 42.73
N PHE A 11 -1.26 -10.53 43.94
CA PHE A 11 -1.41 -9.58 45.05
C PHE A 11 -0.09 -8.84 45.26
N ASP A 12 -0.13 -7.51 45.26
CA ASP A 12 1.04 -6.69 45.57
C ASP A 12 1.29 -6.65 47.10
N HIS A 13 2.50 -6.25 47.52
CA HIS A 13 2.92 -6.11 48.92
C HIS A 13 2.03 -5.15 49.76
N LEU A 14 1.19 -4.35 49.09
CA LEU A 14 0.19 -3.46 49.66
C LEU A 14 -1.22 -4.08 49.74
N GLY A 15 -1.38 -5.37 49.48
CA GLY A 15 -2.65 -6.09 49.52
C GLY A 15 -3.61 -5.76 48.38
N ARG A 16 -3.12 -5.20 47.26
CA ARG A 16 -3.92 -4.87 46.07
C ARG A 16 -3.96 -6.07 45.13
N GLY A 17 -5.16 -6.43 44.67
CA GLY A 17 -5.33 -7.49 43.66
C GLY A 17 -5.20 -6.89 42.26
N SER A 18 -4.49 -7.56 41.36
CA SER A 18 -4.43 -7.16 39.95
C SER A 18 -4.85 -8.27 39.01
N ARG A 19 -5.41 -7.87 37.87
CA ARG A 19 -5.85 -8.78 36.80
C ARG A 19 -5.57 -8.14 35.45
N ASP A 20 -4.93 -8.88 34.57
CA ASP A 20 -4.70 -8.48 33.19
C ASP A 20 -5.86 -8.92 32.29
N GLY A 21 -6.10 -8.17 31.23
CA GLY A 21 -7.14 -8.45 30.26
C GLY A 21 -7.19 -7.42 29.14
N PHE A 22 -8.37 -7.27 28.55
CA PHE A 22 -8.64 -6.38 27.43
C PHE A 22 -9.80 -5.45 27.76
N VAL A 23 -9.75 -4.22 27.25
CA VAL A 23 -10.82 -3.24 27.39
C VAL A 23 -11.27 -2.79 26.02
N ILE A 24 -12.53 -2.41 25.92
CA ILE A 24 -13.05 -1.75 24.72
C ILE A 24 -13.04 -0.26 24.96
N VAL A 25 -12.48 0.50 24.02
CA VAL A 25 -12.26 1.93 24.12
C VAL A 25 -13.09 2.63 23.05
N VAL A 26 -13.86 3.63 23.47
CA VAL A 26 -14.83 4.35 22.63
C VAL A 26 -14.56 5.85 22.70
N PRO A 27 -14.65 6.58 21.58
CA PRO A 27 -14.45 8.03 21.55
C PRO A 27 -15.56 8.76 22.33
N ASN A 28 -15.18 9.68 23.22
CA ASN A 28 -16.10 10.47 24.05
C ASN A 28 -16.49 11.83 23.43
N GLY A 29 -16.45 11.95 22.10
CA GLY A 29 -16.82 13.17 21.36
C GLY A 29 -15.88 14.39 21.50
N HIS A 30 -15.09 14.48 22.57
CA HIS A 30 -14.15 15.56 22.86
C HIS A 30 -12.68 15.22 22.56
N GLY A 31 -12.44 14.23 21.69
CA GLY A 31 -11.08 13.72 21.39
C GLY A 31 -10.46 12.86 22.50
N ALA A 32 -11.12 12.73 23.65
CA ALA A 32 -10.74 11.80 24.70
C ALA A 32 -11.36 10.41 24.46
N MET A 33 -10.59 9.38 24.76
CA MET A 33 -11.02 7.98 24.73
C MET A 33 -11.56 7.56 26.10
N LYS A 34 -12.65 6.78 26.13
CA LYS A 34 -13.24 6.25 27.37
C LYS A 34 -13.37 4.73 27.29
N VAL A 35 -13.07 4.04 28.39
CA VAL A 35 -13.33 2.60 28.53
C VAL A 35 -14.84 2.36 28.57
N TRP A 36 -15.31 1.44 27.74
CA TRP A 36 -16.71 1.06 27.66
C TRP A 36 -17.09 0.18 28.85
N GLY A 37 -18.13 0.59 29.58
CA GLY A 37 -18.69 -0.16 30.69
C GLY A 37 -17.80 -0.30 31.93
N ASP A 38 -16.66 0.41 32.00
CA ASP A 38 -15.65 0.28 33.05
C ASP A 38 -15.28 -1.19 33.34
N GLN A 39 -15.25 -2.02 32.29
CA GLN A 39 -15.11 -3.48 32.38
C GLN A 39 -13.84 -3.96 31.67
N VAL A 40 -13.14 -4.90 32.32
CA VAL A 40 -12.03 -5.66 31.72
C VAL A 40 -12.50 -7.07 31.33
N PHE A 41 -12.17 -7.47 30.11
CA PHE A 41 -12.43 -8.80 29.54
C PHE A 41 -11.21 -9.68 29.73
N GLU A 42 -11.43 -10.92 30.14
CA GLU A 42 -10.38 -11.94 30.35
C GLU A 42 -9.65 -12.30 29.05
N THR A 43 -10.36 -12.27 27.92
CA THR A 43 -9.85 -12.68 26.60
C THR A 43 -10.20 -11.66 25.52
N LEU A 44 -9.35 -11.60 24.50
CA LEU A 44 -9.55 -10.74 23.32
C LEU A 44 -10.84 -11.10 22.58
N ASP A 45 -11.16 -12.40 22.48
CA ASP A 45 -12.38 -12.87 21.81
C ASP A 45 -13.67 -12.45 22.51
N ALA A 46 -13.66 -12.39 23.85
CA ALA A 46 -14.79 -11.90 24.62
C ALA A 46 -14.99 -10.39 24.42
N ALA A 47 -13.90 -9.61 24.37
CA ALA A 47 -13.95 -8.18 24.05
C ALA A 47 -14.47 -7.95 22.62
N ASN A 48 -13.93 -8.66 21.63
CA ASN A 48 -14.36 -8.61 20.23
C ASN A 48 -15.85 -8.93 20.05
N SER A 49 -16.29 -10.03 20.67
CA SER A 49 -17.69 -10.46 20.58
C SER A 49 -18.65 -9.45 21.21
N THR A 50 -18.22 -8.77 22.27
CA THR A 50 -19.02 -7.74 22.95
C THR A 50 -19.01 -6.44 22.16
N ALA A 51 -17.86 -6.01 21.64
CA ALA A 51 -17.74 -4.84 20.77
C ALA A 51 -18.65 -4.95 19.55
N ALA A 52 -18.61 -6.09 18.86
CA ALA A 52 -19.40 -6.33 17.65
C ALA A 52 -20.92 -6.35 17.89
N ARG A 53 -21.37 -6.70 19.11
CA ARG A 53 -22.81 -6.81 19.44
C ARG A 53 -23.37 -5.56 20.10
N CYS A 54 -22.57 -4.87 20.91
CA CYS A 54 -23.06 -3.88 21.86
C CYS A 54 -22.61 -2.45 21.56
N ILE A 55 -21.63 -2.25 20.67
CA ILE A 55 -21.04 -0.92 20.43
C ILE A 55 -21.34 -0.49 18.99
N PRO A 56 -22.21 0.52 18.79
CA PRO A 56 -22.61 0.96 17.44
C PRO A 56 -21.60 1.90 16.78
N THR A 57 -20.57 2.35 17.51
CA THR A 57 -19.56 3.30 17.07
C THR A 57 -18.20 2.62 16.86
N ILE A 58 -17.31 3.27 16.11
CA ILE A 58 -15.91 2.85 15.98
C ILE A 58 -15.31 2.73 17.38
N CYS A 59 -14.70 1.58 17.67
CA CYS A 59 -14.08 1.27 18.95
C CYS A 59 -12.80 0.48 18.74
N ASP A 60 -11.86 0.67 19.66
CA ASP A 60 -10.60 -0.04 19.70
C ASP A 60 -10.59 -1.01 20.87
N ILE A 61 -9.90 -2.14 20.73
CA ILE A 61 -9.73 -3.11 21.83
C ILE A 61 -8.27 -3.12 22.22
N LEU A 62 -8.02 -2.72 23.47
CA LEU A 62 -6.66 -2.51 23.98
C LEU A 62 -6.37 -3.43 25.16
N PRO A 63 -5.11 -3.87 25.33
CA PRO A 63 -4.68 -4.54 26.55
C PRO A 63 -4.81 -3.59 27.75
N ALA A 64 -5.21 -4.11 28.89
CA ALA A 64 -5.36 -3.34 30.11
C ALA A 64 -5.16 -4.18 31.37
N ARG A 65 -4.72 -3.52 32.43
CA ARG A 65 -4.55 -4.08 33.77
C ARG A 65 -5.56 -3.46 34.74
N GLU A 66 -6.43 -4.27 35.28
CA GLU A 66 -7.33 -3.91 36.36
C GLU A 66 -6.60 -4.00 37.70
N VAL A 67 -6.59 -2.91 38.46
CA VAL A 67 -6.06 -2.88 39.82
C VAL A 67 -7.21 -2.64 40.79
N ILE A 68 -7.40 -3.59 41.70
CA ILE A 68 -8.43 -3.58 42.74
C ILE A 68 -7.79 -3.07 44.03
N HIS A 69 -8.19 -1.86 44.44
CA HIS A 69 -7.79 -1.26 45.70
C HIS A 69 -8.77 -1.67 46.79
N PHE A 70 -8.30 -2.43 47.76
CA PHE A 70 -9.03 -2.70 49.00
C PHE A 70 -8.83 -1.53 49.96
N GLY A 71 -9.91 -1.03 50.57
CA GLY A 71 -9.79 0.03 51.57
C GLY A 71 -9.08 -0.45 52.84
N ASN A 72 -8.47 0.48 53.59
CA ASN A 72 -7.76 0.18 54.85
C ASN A 72 -8.66 -0.38 55.97
N ASN A 73 -9.97 -0.43 55.78
CA ASN A 73 -10.92 -0.95 56.76
C ASN A 73 -11.31 -2.41 56.39
N PRO A 74 -10.90 -3.42 57.18
CA PRO A 74 -11.17 -4.83 56.90
C PRO A 74 -12.67 -5.20 56.95
N LYS A 75 -13.54 -4.30 57.43
CA LYS A 75 -15.01 -4.48 57.44
C LYS A 75 -15.72 -3.78 56.27
N SER A 76 -14.99 -3.06 55.42
CA SER A 76 -15.55 -2.35 54.27
C SER A 76 -15.43 -3.21 53.01
N PHE A 77 -16.56 -3.63 52.45
CA PHE A 77 -16.62 -4.29 51.13
C PHE A 77 -16.49 -3.31 49.94
N ARG A 78 -16.21 -2.02 50.21
CA ARG A 78 -15.98 -1.05 49.14
C ARG A 78 -14.57 -1.21 48.58
N SER A 79 -14.47 -1.88 47.43
CA SER A 79 -13.28 -1.86 46.59
C SER A 79 -13.39 -0.71 45.58
N ARG A 80 -12.27 -0.03 45.31
CA ARG A 80 -12.15 0.88 44.18
C ARG A 80 -11.34 0.17 43.10
N THR A 81 -11.86 0.12 41.88
CA THR A 81 -11.14 -0.39 40.71
C THR A 81 -10.53 0.76 39.93
N SER A 82 -9.28 0.59 39.50
CA SER A 82 -8.65 1.45 38.50
C SER A 82 -8.20 0.59 37.35
N ILE A 83 -8.65 0.92 36.14
CA ILE A 83 -8.24 0.26 34.91
C ILE A 83 -7.10 1.08 34.32
N LEU A 84 -5.92 0.45 34.26
CA LEU A 84 -4.76 0.98 33.58
C LEU A 84 -4.80 0.41 32.16
N VAL A 85 -5.21 1.24 31.20
CA VAL A 85 -5.09 0.87 29.79
C VAL A 85 -3.62 0.99 29.46
N GLU A 86 -2.98 -0.12 29.13
CA GLU A 86 -1.63 -0.04 28.58
C GLU A 86 -1.79 0.65 27.23
N PRO A 87 -1.19 1.84 27.02
CA PRO A 87 -1.09 2.33 25.66
C PRO A 87 -0.42 1.19 24.88
N VAL A 88 -1.06 0.72 23.81
CA VAL A 88 -0.35 -0.07 22.79
C VAL A 88 0.97 0.63 22.65
N ASP A 89 2.09 -0.04 22.94
CA ASP A 89 3.41 0.56 22.81
C ASP A 89 3.39 1.24 21.46
N ASP A 90 3.27 2.56 21.49
CA ASP A 90 3.15 3.34 20.28
C ASP A 90 4.61 3.52 19.89
N VAL A 91 5.25 2.40 19.54
CA VAL A 91 6.61 2.30 19.05
C VAL A 91 6.75 3.24 17.87
N ASP A 92 5.63 3.54 17.20
CA ASP A 92 5.51 4.55 16.16
C ASP A 92 5.42 5.98 16.68
N ALA A 93 4.84 6.27 17.85
CA ALA A 93 4.78 7.64 18.40
C ALA A 93 6.16 8.22 18.76
N ARG A 94 7.14 7.38 19.10
CA ARG A 94 8.54 7.82 19.33
C ARG A 94 9.34 7.93 18.05
N LYS A 95 8.91 7.29 16.97
CA LYS A 95 9.62 7.37 15.70
C LYS A 95 9.34 8.72 15.06
N ARG A 96 10.40 9.32 14.51
CA ARG A 96 10.32 10.54 13.73
C ARG A 96 10.95 10.30 12.37
N TRP A 97 10.60 11.15 11.42
CA TRP A 97 11.21 11.11 10.09
C TRP A 97 12.55 11.80 10.08
N PHE A 98 13.57 11.11 9.60
CA PHE A 98 14.91 11.64 9.41
C PHE A 98 15.32 11.46 7.96
N ALA A 99 16.11 12.37 7.42
CA ALA A 99 16.67 12.21 6.08
C ALA A 99 18.07 11.60 6.15
N ILE A 100 18.37 10.71 5.20
CA ILE A 100 19.67 10.11 5.01
C ILE A 100 20.26 10.52 3.66
N ARG A 101 21.58 10.68 3.61
CA ARG A 101 22.34 10.71 2.36
C ARG A 101 22.58 9.29 1.88
N VAL A 102 22.24 9.05 0.63
CA VAL A 102 22.37 7.76 -0.04
C VAL A 102 23.64 7.75 -0.89
N THR A 103 24.42 6.69 -0.76
CA THR A 103 25.62 6.47 -1.57
C THR A 103 25.25 6.38 -3.06
N PRO A 104 26.01 7.03 -3.97
CA PRO A 104 25.77 6.94 -5.39
C PRO A 104 25.66 5.47 -5.87
N GLY A 105 24.66 5.18 -6.70
CA GLY A 105 24.41 3.83 -7.20
C GLY A 105 23.41 2.99 -6.38
N PHE A 106 23.05 3.42 -5.16
CA PHE A 106 22.06 2.71 -4.33
C PHE A 106 20.61 3.16 -4.54
N GLN A 107 20.39 4.29 -5.21
CA GLN A 107 19.06 4.73 -5.66
C GLN A 107 18.61 4.08 -6.99
N LYS A 108 19.38 3.14 -7.55
CA LYS A 108 18.95 2.37 -8.72
C LYS A 108 17.80 1.44 -8.34
N MET A 109 16.92 1.13 -9.29
CA MET A 109 15.88 0.12 -9.07
C MET A 109 16.53 -1.21 -8.70
N ALA A 110 16.06 -1.79 -7.61
CA ALA A 110 16.51 -3.08 -7.16
C ALA A 110 15.91 -4.19 -8.02
N ARG A 111 16.63 -5.29 -8.19
CA ARG A 111 16.10 -6.49 -8.87
C ARG A 111 14.92 -7.01 -8.07
N LYS A 112 13.77 -7.35 -8.67
CA LYS A 112 12.61 -7.89 -7.94
C LYS A 112 13.03 -9.05 -7.04
N ALA A 113 12.75 -8.96 -5.73
CA ALA A 113 12.96 -10.07 -4.81
C ALA A 113 11.82 -11.09 -5.00
N ALA A 114 12.13 -12.38 -4.86
CA ALA A 114 11.18 -13.47 -5.16
C ALA A 114 9.91 -13.39 -4.29
N ASP A 115 10.08 -13.08 -3.00
CA ASP A 115 9.00 -13.07 -2.00
C ASP A 115 8.49 -11.66 -1.67
N ALA A 116 8.84 -10.66 -2.48
CA ALA A 116 8.43 -9.30 -2.20
C ALA A 116 6.93 -9.10 -2.50
N PRO A 117 6.16 -8.49 -1.56
CA PRO A 117 4.77 -8.15 -1.81
C PRO A 117 4.63 -7.17 -2.99
N PRO A 118 3.46 -7.14 -3.67
CA PRO A 118 3.25 -6.38 -4.90
C PRO A 118 3.45 -4.86 -4.72
N ASN A 119 3.30 -4.34 -3.50
CA ASN A 119 3.58 -2.95 -3.17
C ASN A 119 5.08 -2.58 -3.19
N ARG A 120 6.01 -3.55 -3.25
CA ARG A 120 7.47 -3.32 -3.34
C ARG A 120 8.01 -3.36 -4.77
N ILE A 121 7.13 -3.44 -5.78
CA ILE A 121 7.55 -3.43 -7.19
C ILE A 121 8.23 -2.09 -7.52
N GLY A 122 9.47 -2.16 -8.02
CA GLY A 122 10.23 -0.98 -8.44
C GLY A 122 10.92 -0.23 -7.31
N GLU A 123 11.00 -0.79 -6.10
CA GLU A 123 11.79 -0.21 -5.01
C GLU A 123 13.27 -0.03 -5.41
N SER A 124 13.92 0.94 -4.78
CA SER A 124 15.37 1.13 -4.92
C SER A 124 16.17 0.16 -4.03
N VAL A 125 17.46 -0.01 -4.33
CA VAL A 125 18.35 -0.88 -3.52
C VAL A 125 18.41 -0.40 -2.08
N ILE A 126 18.48 0.92 -1.85
CA ILE A 126 18.48 1.48 -0.50
C ILE A 126 17.18 1.21 0.26
N GLU A 127 16.03 1.36 -0.40
CA GLU A 127 14.73 1.06 0.22
C GLU A 127 14.61 -0.40 0.63
N ARG A 128 15.14 -1.31 -0.20
CA ARG A 128 15.20 -2.73 0.15
C ARG A 128 16.07 -2.95 1.38
N ASN A 129 17.31 -2.47 1.35
CA ASN A 129 18.27 -2.70 2.41
C ASN A 129 17.72 -2.23 3.76
N LEU A 130 17.13 -1.04 3.81
CA LEU A 130 16.50 -0.50 5.01
C LEU A 130 15.29 -1.32 5.48
N ARG A 131 14.41 -1.74 4.56
CA ARG A 131 13.23 -2.57 4.93
C ARG A 131 13.61 -3.97 5.39
N THR A 132 14.69 -4.54 4.87
CA THR A 132 15.22 -5.83 5.33
C THR A 132 15.66 -5.74 6.79
N GLU A 133 16.23 -4.60 7.19
CA GLU A 133 16.62 -4.30 8.58
C GLU A 133 15.43 -3.82 9.45
N GLY A 134 14.20 -3.89 8.94
CA GLY A 134 13.00 -3.47 9.69
C GLY A 134 12.85 -1.96 9.84
N ILE A 135 13.53 -1.16 9.01
CA ILE A 135 13.42 0.30 9.01
C ILE A 135 12.41 0.73 7.96
N ASP A 136 11.42 1.51 8.41
CA ASP A 136 10.45 2.16 7.54
C ASP A 136 11.14 3.26 6.73
N VAL A 137 11.00 3.19 5.41
CA VAL A 137 11.69 4.09 4.46
C VAL A 137 10.71 4.61 3.43
N TYR A 138 10.80 5.91 3.21
CA TYR A 138 10.11 6.63 2.16
C TYR A 138 11.11 7.36 1.27
N MET A 139 11.12 7.01 -0.02
CA MET A 139 11.91 7.70 -1.03
C MET A 139 10.96 8.31 -2.08
N PRO A 140 10.82 9.65 -2.11
CA PRO A 140 10.06 10.33 -3.14
C PRO A 140 10.59 9.97 -4.53
N SER A 141 9.70 9.57 -5.44
CA SER A 141 10.08 9.09 -6.77
C SER A 141 8.96 9.31 -7.77
N PHE A 142 9.30 9.22 -9.06
CA PHE A 142 8.34 9.29 -10.16
C PHE A 142 8.68 8.25 -11.22
N TRP A 143 7.65 7.84 -11.96
CA TRP A 143 7.80 6.91 -13.08
C TRP A 143 7.91 7.67 -14.40
N ARG A 144 8.79 7.18 -15.27
CA ARG A 144 8.94 7.69 -16.64
C ARG A 144 9.03 6.54 -17.62
N GLU A 145 8.35 6.67 -18.75
CA GLU A 145 8.56 5.79 -19.89
C GLU A 145 9.73 6.29 -20.73
N ILE A 146 10.67 5.38 -20.98
CA ILE A 146 11.85 5.63 -21.80
C ILE A 146 11.81 4.68 -22.96
N ARG A 147 11.90 5.25 -24.16
CA ARG A 147 12.05 4.47 -25.37
C ARG A 147 13.51 4.05 -25.52
N LYS A 148 13.80 2.76 -25.55
CA LYS A 148 15.15 2.27 -25.85
C LYS A 148 15.53 2.65 -27.27
N HIS A 149 16.68 3.28 -27.46
CA HIS A 149 17.12 3.73 -28.78
C HIS A 149 17.20 2.59 -29.81
N ARG A 150 17.81 1.45 -29.42
CA ARG A 150 18.04 0.31 -30.33
C ARG A 150 16.78 -0.52 -30.59
N SER A 151 16.06 -0.90 -29.54
CA SER A 151 14.91 -1.81 -29.66
C SER A 151 13.58 -1.09 -29.86
N ARG A 152 13.53 0.24 -29.72
CA ARG A 152 12.31 1.07 -29.74
C ARG A 152 11.19 0.70 -28.77
N LYS A 153 11.33 -0.40 -28.02
CA LYS A 153 10.47 -0.79 -26.90
C LYS A 153 10.42 0.31 -25.83
N LEU A 154 9.21 0.59 -25.35
CA LEU A 154 8.97 1.46 -24.20
C LEU A 154 9.27 0.70 -22.91
N HIS A 155 10.08 1.29 -22.05
CA HIS A 155 10.40 0.73 -20.74
C HIS A 155 10.07 1.75 -19.65
N SER A 156 9.21 1.36 -18.72
CA SER A 156 8.89 2.18 -17.55
C SER A 156 9.98 2.02 -16.50
N ARG A 157 10.53 3.13 -16.03
CA ARG A 157 11.55 3.15 -14.99
C ARG A 157 11.20 4.17 -13.91
N ARG A 158 11.44 3.80 -12.65
CA ARG A 158 11.31 4.68 -11.48
C ARG A 158 12.59 5.48 -11.29
N TYR A 159 12.43 6.78 -11.04
CA TYR A 159 13.50 7.74 -10.79
C TYR A 159 13.25 8.44 -9.44
N PRO A 160 14.30 8.65 -8.63
CA PRO A 160 14.16 9.42 -7.40
C PRO A 160 13.84 10.89 -7.73
N LEU A 161 12.95 11.50 -6.96
CA LEU A 161 12.68 12.93 -7.04
C LEU A 161 13.82 13.73 -6.39
N LEU A 162 14.32 13.22 -5.25
CA LEU A 162 15.44 13.80 -4.51
C LEU A 162 16.67 12.88 -4.66
N VAL A 163 17.55 13.23 -5.61
CA VAL A 163 18.76 12.45 -5.87
C VAL A 163 19.71 12.56 -4.68
N GLY A 164 20.20 11.42 -4.21
CA GLY A 164 21.10 11.32 -3.06
C GLY A 164 20.43 11.34 -1.69
N TYR A 165 19.09 11.39 -1.62
CA TYR A 165 18.36 11.45 -0.34
C TYR A 165 17.24 10.40 -0.25
N ALA A 166 17.00 9.93 0.97
CA ALA A 166 15.82 9.14 1.34
C ALA A 166 15.40 9.50 2.77
N PHE A 167 14.14 9.25 3.13
CA PHE A 167 13.63 9.48 4.46
C PHE A 167 13.40 8.14 5.17
N ILE A 168 13.76 8.08 6.45
CA ILE A 168 13.56 6.93 7.32
C ILE A 168 12.72 7.33 8.51
N ARG A 169 11.82 6.45 8.95
CA ARG A 169 11.07 6.62 10.19
C ARG A 169 11.77 5.78 11.26
N TYR A 170 12.38 6.46 12.24
CA TYR A 170 13.30 5.83 13.17
C TYR A 170 13.19 6.42 14.58
N ASP A 171 13.52 5.62 15.59
CA ASP A 171 13.51 6.03 16.99
C ASP A 171 14.89 6.60 17.36
N GLU A 172 14.94 7.90 17.64
CA GLU A 172 16.17 8.63 17.97
C GLU A 172 16.88 8.06 19.21
N ALA A 173 16.15 7.48 20.16
CA ALA A 173 16.71 6.92 21.39
C ALA A 173 17.62 5.70 21.14
N LYS A 174 17.43 4.99 20.02
CA LYS A 174 18.27 3.84 19.64
C LYS A 174 19.62 4.25 19.06
N GLY A 175 19.82 5.54 18.78
CA GLY A 175 21.00 6.05 18.11
C GLY A 175 21.07 5.65 16.63
N PHE A 176 21.85 6.42 15.87
CA PHE A 176 21.92 6.29 14.40
C PHE A 176 23.10 5.46 13.90
N ASP A 177 23.92 4.90 14.79
CA ASP A 177 25.11 4.14 14.41
C ASP A 177 24.75 2.85 13.67
N PHE A 178 23.63 2.22 14.03
CA PHE A 178 23.08 1.08 13.29
C PHE A 178 22.71 1.48 11.85
N VAL A 179 21.96 2.57 11.70
CA VAL A 179 21.51 3.08 10.38
C VAL A 179 22.71 3.38 9.47
N ARG A 180 23.79 3.95 10.02
CA ARG A 180 25.01 4.28 9.25
C ARG A 180 25.77 3.06 8.75
N LYS A 181 25.58 1.89 9.36
CA LYS A 181 26.23 0.63 8.94
C LYS A 181 25.49 -0.07 7.79
N ILE A 182 24.26 0.36 7.49
CA ILE A 182 23.44 -0.23 6.43
C ILE A 182 24.02 0.14 5.06
N ASP A 183 24.16 -0.86 4.19
CA ASP A 183 24.74 -0.67 2.87
C ASP A 183 23.94 0.33 2.02
N GLY A 184 24.65 1.32 1.48
CA GLY A 184 24.07 2.43 0.74
C GLY A 184 23.72 3.66 1.57
N VAL A 185 23.82 3.63 2.90
CA VAL A 185 23.71 4.82 3.75
C VAL A 185 25.07 5.48 3.88
N ASN A 186 25.17 6.76 3.52
CA ASN A 186 26.39 7.54 3.71
C ASN A 186 26.38 8.26 5.06
N SER A 187 25.32 9.03 5.34
CA SER A 187 25.18 9.76 6.60
C SER A 187 23.73 10.12 6.88
N VAL A 188 23.41 10.43 8.14
CA VAL A 188 22.13 11.00 8.52
C VAL A 188 22.25 12.53 8.48
N LEU A 189 21.28 13.20 7.86
CA LEU A 189 21.31 14.64 7.67
C LEU A 189 21.19 15.40 8.99
N LYS A 190 22.00 16.46 9.10
CA LYS A 190 22.08 17.40 10.22
C LYS A 190 22.04 18.83 9.68
N LEU A 191 21.52 19.79 10.45
CA LEU A 191 21.57 21.22 10.06
C LEU A 191 22.97 21.81 10.16
N SER A 192 23.77 21.30 11.11
CA SER A 192 25.13 21.76 11.36
C SER A 192 26.05 20.54 11.50
N SER A 193 27.35 20.73 11.23
CA SER A 193 28.37 19.67 11.30
C SER A 193 28.32 18.91 12.63
N ASP A 194 28.22 19.66 13.73
CA ASP A 194 28.19 19.12 15.10
C ASP A 194 26.76 18.94 15.65
N GLY A 195 25.75 19.23 14.82
CA GLY A 195 24.35 19.17 15.22
C GLY A 195 23.82 17.75 15.38
N GLN A 196 22.67 17.66 16.03
CA GLN A 196 21.84 16.46 16.04
C GLN A 196 21.17 16.25 14.66
N PRO A 197 20.81 15.00 14.31
CA PRO A 197 20.02 14.70 13.13
C PRO A 197 18.74 15.53 13.07
N HIS A 198 18.40 16.02 11.88
CA HIS A 198 17.19 16.82 11.71
C HIS A 198 15.97 15.91 11.56
N ALA A 199 15.00 16.09 12.45
CA ALA A 199 13.69 15.49 12.33
C ALA A 199 12.78 16.34 11.43
N PHE A 200 12.17 15.71 10.44
CA PHE A 200 11.14 16.29 9.58
C PHE A 200 9.75 16.08 10.19
N SER A 201 8.81 16.96 9.85
CA SER A 201 7.43 16.79 10.27
C SER A 201 6.73 15.70 9.45
N ASP A 202 5.80 14.99 10.08
CA ASP A 202 4.97 13.99 9.42
C ASP A 202 4.10 14.64 8.33
N THR A 203 3.65 15.88 8.56
CA THR A 203 2.81 16.63 7.63
C THR A 203 3.55 16.93 6.33
N ASP A 204 4.80 17.37 6.38
CA ASP A 204 5.56 17.72 5.18
C ASP A 204 5.81 16.47 4.30
N LEU A 205 6.16 15.35 4.92
CA LEU A 205 6.38 14.11 4.19
C LEU A 205 5.08 13.51 3.66
N ALA A 206 3.97 13.63 4.41
CA ALA A 206 2.66 13.21 3.95
C ALA A 206 2.21 14.00 2.72
N GLU A 207 2.46 15.31 2.67
CA GLU A 207 2.17 16.14 1.49
C GLU A 207 3.00 15.70 0.27
N ILE A 208 4.31 15.49 0.44
CA ILE A 208 5.19 14.99 -0.63
C ILE A 208 4.72 13.60 -1.10
N ALA A 209 4.31 12.74 -0.17
CA ALA A 209 3.78 11.41 -0.47
C ALA A 209 2.46 11.48 -1.25
N ALA A 210 1.53 12.35 -0.86
CA ALA A 210 0.28 12.56 -1.56
C ALA A 210 0.51 13.04 -2.99
N LEU A 211 1.39 14.03 -3.19
CA LEU A 211 1.75 14.54 -4.52
C LEU A 211 2.41 13.48 -5.39
N ALA A 212 3.35 12.70 -4.84
CA ALA A 212 4.00 11.61 -5.55
C ALA A 212 2.99 10.52 -5.95
N PHE A 213 2.06 10.18 -5.05
CA PHE A 213 0.98 9.23 -5.31
C PHE A 213 0.08 9.71 -6.45
N MET A 214 -0.38 10.96 -6.43
CA MET A 214 -1.19 11.53 -7.51
C MET A 214 -0.46 11.46 -8.86
N LYS A 215 0.84 11.78 -8.91
CA LYS A 215 1.65 11.67 -10.13
C LYS A 215 1.82 10.23 -10.61
N GLU A 216 1.90 9.27 -9.70
CA GLU A 216 1.93 7.85 -10.06
C GLU A 216 0.59 7.40 -10.65
N GLN A 217 -0.54 7.84 -10.10
CA GLN A 217 -1.87 7.56 -10.66
C GLN A 217 -2.03 8.19 -12.05
N ASP A 218 -1.64 9.46 -12.22
CA ASP A 218 -1.63 10.12 -13.53
C ASP A 218 -0.79 9.34 -14.55
N PHE A 219 0.38 8.84 -14.14
CA PHE A 219 1.24 8.04 -14.99
C PHE A 219 0.57 6.73 -15.42
N LYS A 220 -0.02 5.99 -14.46
CA LYS A 220 -0.74 4.74 -14.74
C LYS A 220 -1.92 4.99 -15.67
N PHE A 221 -2.70 6.04 -15.42
CA PHE A 221 -3.82 6.43 -16.25
C PHE A 221 -3.39 6.79 -17.67
N ARG A 222 -2.38 7.65 -17.83
CA ARG A 222 -1.85 8.01 -19.16
C ARG A 222 -1.33 6.80 -19.92
N ARG A 223 -0.66 5.88 -19.23
CA ARG A 223 -0.18 4.63 -19.83
C ARG A 223 -1.34 3.77 -20.31
N HIS A 224 -2.37 3.59 -19.48
CA HIS A 224 -3.58 2.85 -19.85
C HIS A 224 -4.29 3.50 -21.04
N SER A 225 -4.53 4.81 -20.99
CA SER A 225 -5.16 5.57 -22.08
C SER A 225 -4.34 5.54 -23.36
N ALA A 226 -3.00 5.54 -23.29
CA ALA A 226 -2.15 5.39 -24.45
C ALA A 226 -2.27 4.00 -25.09
N VAL A 227 -2.44 2.94 -24.28
CA VAL A 227 -2.71 1.58 -24.77
C VAL A 227 -4.06 1.54 -25.48
N GLU A 228 -5.12 2.08 -24.86
CA GLU A 228 -6.45 2.12 -25.47
C GLU A 228 -6.48 2.94 -26.77
N ASN A 229 -5.86 4.12 -26.78
CA ASN A 229 -5.79 4.95 -27.98
C ASN A 229 -5.02 4.25 -29.11
N ALA A 230 -3.97 3.50 -28.78
CA ALA A 230 -3.23 2.69 -29.74
C ALA A 230 -4.08 1.51 -30.26
N ARG A 231 -4.89 0.86 -29.40
CA ARG A 231 -5.87 -0.16 -29.79
C ARG A 231 -6.89 0.41 -30.78
N ILE A 232 -7.51 1.53 -30.45
CA ILE A 232 -8.51 2.22 -31.30
C ILE A 232 -7.88 2.62 -32.65
N SER A 233 -6.73 3.28 -32.62
CA SER A 233 -6.02 3.69 -33.84
C SER A 233 -5.66 2.50 -34.74
N ARG A 234 -5.33 1.33 -34.15
CA ARG A 234 -5.08 0.11 -34.93
C ARG A 234 -6.36 -0.43 -35.54
N ARG A 235 -7.44 -0.50 -34.76
CA ARG A 235 -8.75 -0.96 -35.24
C ARG A 235 -9.25 -0.08 -36.39
N GLU A 236 -9.10 1.24 -36.30
CA GLU A 236 -9.46 2.16 -37.38
C GLU A 236 -8.64 1.94 -38.65
N LYS A 237 -7.33 1.70 -38.53
CA LYS A 237 -6.47 1.35 -39.68
C LYS A 237 -6.91 0.04 -40.34
N LEU A 238 -7.19 -0.99 -39.54
CA LEU A 238 -7.66 -2.29 -40.03
C LEU A 238 -9.05 -2.18 -40.67
N ASN A 239 -9.98 -1.45 -40.06
CA ASN A 239 -11.30 -1.15 -40.63
C ASN A 239 -11.17 -0.39 -41.96
N THR A 240 -10.25 0.57 -42.05
CA THR A 240 -9.96 1.30 -43.29
C THR A 240 -9.41 0.37 -44.37
N GLN A 241 -8.54 -0.59 -44.01
CA GLN A 241 -8.02 -1.60 -44.94
C GLN A 241 -9.12 -2.57 -45.38
N LEU A 242 -9.96 -3.05 -44.47
CA LEU A 242 -11.12 -3.90 -44.78
C LEU A 242 -12.09 -3.18 -45.72
N GLY A 243 -12.41 -1.91 -45.47
CA GLY A 243 -13.26 -1.10 -46.36
C GLY A 243 -12.67 -0.82 -47.75
N ARG A 244 -11.36 -1.03 -47.96
CA ARG A 244 -10.73 -0.99 -49.30
C ARG A 244 -10.84 -2.33 -50.03
N ILE A 245 -10.86 -3.45 -49.30
CA ILE A 245 -10.95 -4.80 -49.85
C ILE A 245 -12.41 -5.15 -50.17
N LEU A 246 -13.34 -4.70 -49.32
CA LEU A 246 -14.77 -4.97 -49.48
C LEU A 246 -15.40 -4.03 -50.53
N PRO A 247 -16.30 -4.55 -51.38
CA PRO A 247 -16.97 -3.75 -52.40
C PRO A 247 -17.85 -2.67 -51.75
N LYS A 248 -17.74 -1.43 -52.25
CA LYS A 248 -18.53 -0.30 -51.75
C LYS A 248 -19.98 -0.45 -52.22
N GLY A 249 -20.87 -0.88 -51.31
CA GLY A 249 -22.28 -1.14 -51.61
C GLY A 249 -23.24 -0.56 -50.56
N ARG A 250 -24.29 0.09 -51.08
CA ARG A 250 -25.29 0.94 -50.43
C ARG A 250 -26.15 0.21 -49.37
N SER A 251 -26.48 0.91 -48.29
CA SER A 251 -27.27 0.41 -47.16
C SER A 251 -28.67 -0.08 -47.55
N ARG A 252 -29.09 -1.21 -46.95
CA ARG A 252 -30.46 -1.43 -46.45
C ARG A 252 -30.51 -2.67 -45.55
N THR A 253 -30.76 -2.43 -44.26
CA THR A 253 -31.48 -3.33 -43.32
C THR A 253 -31.09 -4.82 -43.27
N VAL A 254 -29.82 -5.15 -43.48
CA VAL A 254 -29.25 -6.44 -43.10
C VAL A 254 -28.08 -6.12 -42.18
N SER A 255 -27.91 -6.87 -41.08
CA SER A 255 -26.78 -6.61 -40.19
C SER A 255 -25.48 -6.69 -40.99
N LEU A 256 -24.66 -5.64 -40.91
CA LEU A 256 -23.39 -5.53 -41.64
C LEU A 256 -22.53 -6.79 -41.50
N ARG A 257 -22.65 -7.47 -40.35
CA ARG A 257 -22.02 -8.74 -40.04
C ARG A 257 -22.46 -9.89 -40.96
N LYS A 258 -23.77 -10.11 -41.13
CA LYS A 258 -24.28 -11.19 -42.01
C LYS A 258 -23.91 -10.97 -43.47
N HIS A 259 -23.88 -9.72 -43.91
CA HIS A 259 -23.49 -9.39 -45.28
C HIS A 259 -21.98 -9.53 -45.49
N ALA A 260 -21.16 -9.19 -44.48
CA ALA A 260 -19.73 -9.41 -44.52
C ALA A 260 -19.39 -10.92 -44.52
N GLU A 261 -20.05 -11.72 -43.69
CA GLU A 261 -19.89 -13.18 -43.64
C GLU A 261 -20.23 -13.84 -44.98
N ALA A 262 -21.41 -13.55 -45.54
CA ALA A 262 -21.82 -14.08 -46.85
C ALA A 262 -20.85 -13.67 -47.98
N TYR A 263 -20.29 -12.45 -47.91
CA TYR A 263 -19.30 -12.01 -48.88
C TYR A 263 -17.98 -12.77 -48.70
N ILE A 264 -17.45 -12.88 -47.48
CA ILE A 264 -16.24 -13.64 -47.16
C ILE A 264 -16.35 -15.09 -47.64
N ASP A 265 -17.55 -15.67 -47.55
CA ASP A 265 -17.81 -17.02 -48.05
C ASP A 265 -17.83 -17.14 -49.57
N SER A 266 -18.08 -16.04 -50.28
CA SER A 266 -18.02 -15.98 -51.75
C SER A 266 -16.67 -15.52 -52.32
N MET A 267 -15.71 -15.15 -51.46
CA MET A 267 -14.36 -14.75 -51.88
C MET A 267 -13.54 -15.96 -52.36
N ASP A 268 -12.50 -15.69 -53.13
CA ASP A 268 -11.49 -16.69 -53.49
C ASP A 268 -10.78 -17.22 -52.24
N VAL A 269 -10.23 -18.44 -52.32
CA VAL A 269 -9.60 -19.11 -51.17
C VAL A 269 -8.49 -18.25 -50.54
N ALA A 270 -7.73 -17.52 -51.37
CA ALA A 270 -6.67 -16.64 -50.90
C ALA A 270 -7.21 -15.38 -50.20
N GLY A 271 -8.24 -14.72 -50.75
CA GLY A 271 -8.89 -13.57 -50.12
C GLY A 271 -9.62 -13.93 -48.83
N LYS A 272 -10.32 -15.07 -48.81
CA LYS A 272 -10.99 -15.61 -47.61
C LYS A 272 -10.00 -15.88 -46.48
N ALA A 273 -8.90 -16.58 -46.79
CA ALA A 273 -7.83 -16.85 -45.82
C ALA A 273 -7.23 -15.55 -45.25
N ARG A 274 -7.04 -14.54 -46.11
CA ARG A 274 -6.51 -13.24 -45.68
C ARG A 274 -7.46 -12.48 -44.76
N VAL A 275 -8.77 -12.48 -45.07
CA VAL A 275 -9.77 -11.82 -44.21
C VAL A 275 -9.93 -12.55 -42.88
N GLN A 276 -9.96 -13.89 -42.88
CA GLN A 276 -9.99 -14.68 -41.65
C GLN A 276 -8.75 -14.44 -40.78
N ALA A 277 -7.55 -14.34 -41.37
CA ALA A 277 -6.34 -13.98 -40.63
C ALA A 277 -6.44 -12.58 -39.99
N ILE A 278 -7.05 -11.61 -40.66
CA ILE A 278 -7.26 -10.27 -40.10
C ILE A 278 -8.30 -10.29 -38.97
N ILE A 279 -9.39 -11.06 -39.11
CA ILE A 279 -10.41 -11.22 -38.05
C ILE A 279 -9.78 -11.88 -36.83
N GLN A 280 -9.02 -12.95 -37.02
CA GLN A 280 -8.32 -13.62 -35.93
C GLN A 280 -7.29 -12.69 -35.25
N GLN A 281 -6.61 -11.84 -36.01
CA GLN A 281 -5.76 -10.78 -35.44
C GLN A 281 -6.58 -9.75 -34.65
N LEU A 282 -7.74 -9.33 -35.14
CA LEU A 282 -8.62 -8.40 -34.42
C LEU A 282 -9.15 -9.01 -33.11
N ASP A 283 -9.60 -10.26 -33.13
CA ASP A 283 -10.10 -10.97 -31.96
C ASP A 283 -8.96 -11.19 -30.94
N SER A 284 -7.74 -11.53 -31.41
CA SER A 284 -6.57 -11.64 -30.53
C SER A 284 -6.18 -10.31 -29.89
N LEU A 285 -6.50 -9.17 -30.49
CA LEU A 285 -6.21 -7.85 -29.91
C LEU A 285 -7.20 -7.45 -28.81
N GLU A 286 -8.35 -8.12 -28.71
CA GLU A 286 -9.29 -8.01 -27.60
C GLU A 286 -8.83 -8.84 -26.38
N ASP A 287 -7.94 -9.81 -26.58
CA ASP A 287 -7.27 -10.56 -25.52
C ASP A 287 -6.05 -9.78 -24.97
N ASP A 288 -6.04 -9.51 -23.66
CA ASP A 288 -5.00 -8.71 -22.98
C ASP A 288 -3.57 -9.30 -23.13
N GLN A 289 -3.44 -10.61 -23.39
CA GLN A 289 -2.14 -11.28 -23.56
C GLN A 289 -1.42 -10.93 -24.87
N ALA A 290 -2.13 -10.69 -25.99
CA ALA A 290 -1.49 -10.44 -27.29
C ALA A 290 -0.86 -9.04 -27.42
N LEU A 291 -1.22 -8.11 -26.53
CA LEU A 291 -0.66 -6.75 -26.54
C LEU A 291 0.74 -6.66 -25.95
N ASP A 292 1.08 -7.55 -25.03
CA ASP A 292 2.45 -7.66 -24.55
C ASP A 292 3.36 -8.25 -25.63
N GLU A 293 2.88 -9.20 -26.45
CA GLU A 293 3.60 -9.71 -27.62
C GLU A 293 3.75 -8.66 -28.73
N PHE A 294 2.71 -7.85 -29.00
CA PHE A 294 2.80 -6.79 -30.01
C PHE A 294 3.82 -5.69 -29.61
N ARG A 295 3.94 -5.37 -28.32
CA ARG A 295 5.00 -4.49 -27.81
C ARG A 295 6.41 -5.03 -28.11
N GLU A 296 6.54 -6.33 -28.36
CA GLU A 296 7.81 -6.93 -28.72
C GLU A 296 8.18 -6.79 -30.19
N ALA A 297 7.17 -6.65 -31.06
CA ALA A 297 7.30 -6.64 -32.51
C ALA A 297 7.46 -5.24 -33.15
N VAL A 298 7.27 -4.15 -32.39
CA VAL A 298 7.39 -2.74 -32.84
C VAL A 298 8.48 -1.97 -32.09
#